data_AF-Q898C5-F1
#
_entry.id   AF-Q898C5-F1
#
_cell.length_a   1.000
_cell.length_b   1.000
_cell.length_c   1.000
_cell.angle_alpha   90.00
_cell.angle_beta   90.00
_cell.angle_gamma   90.00
#
_symmetry.space_group_name_H-M   'P 1'
#
loop_
_entity.id
_entity.type
_entity.pdbx_description
1 polymer ?
#
loop_
_entity_poly.entity_id
_entity_poly.type
_entity_poly.pdbx_seq_one_letter_code
_entity_poly.pdbx_strand_id
1 'polypeptide(L)'
;MDKNVLGDYLQSIHYTDKHIGNFLASLDKNGVLDDSVVVIYGDHCGVHKYYKDKLNEIQPREDWWFKNDYEIPLLIYSKDLKGKEIKTIGGQIDILPTVAYLMGVDKKEYINTSMGRNLLNTNKNFVVLSNGVFIGDYETENEKKKLVEGLNISDIMLRSNYFKNYYKKYKPNH
;
A
#
# COMPACT_ATOMS: atom_id res chain seq x y z
N MET A 1 -8.92 29.08 -9.99
CA MET A 1 -7.94 27.99 -10.15
C MET A 1 -8.50 26.88 -11.05
N ASP A 2 -9.41 27.21 -11.97
CA ASP A 2 -10.51 26.28 -12.29
C ASP A 2 -10.42 25.63 -13.70
N LYS A 3 -9.29 25.78 -14.39
CA LYS A 3 -9.09 25.21 -15.74
C LYS A 3 -7.64 24.80 -15.99
N ASN A 4 -7.02 24.14 -15.02
CA ASN A 4 -5.71 23.51 -15.23
C ASN A 4 -5.69 22.13 -14.59
N VAL A 5 -4.70 21.32 -14.98
CA VAL A 5 -4.62 19.91 -14.56
C VAL A 5 -4.54 19.73 -13.04
N LEU A 6 -3.95 20.71 -12.33
CA LEU A 6 -3.91 20.68 -10.87
C LEU A 6 -5.30 20.91 -10.28
N GLY A 7 -6.06 21.88 -10.80
CA GLY A 7 -7.45 22.12 -10.43
C GLY A 7 -8.33 20.89 -10.65
N ASP A 8 -8.23 20.27 -11.82
CA ASP A 8 -8.99 19.05 -12.16
C ASP A 8 -8.63 17.87 -11.23
N TYR A 9 -7.34 17.72 -10.89
CA TYR A 9 -6.88 16.71 -9.95
C TYR A 9 -7.42 16.97 -8.53
N LEU A 10 -7.29 18.20 -8.02
CA LEU A 10 -7.80 18.55 -6.69
C LEU A 10 -9.31 18.36 -6.61
N GLN A 11 -10.05 18.69 -7.67
CA GLN A 11 -11.48 18.44 -7.76
C GLN A 11 -11.80 16.94 -7.76
N SER A 12 -11.00 16.12 -8.46
CA SER A 12 -11.15 14.67 -8.47
C SER A 12 -10.88 14.04 -7.10
N ILE A 13 -9.86 14.52 -6.38
CA ILE A 13 -9.56 14.09 -5.01
C ILE A 13 -10.68 14.51 -4.06
N HIS A 14 -11.15 15.76 -4.12
CA HIS A 14 -12.26 16.25 -3.30
C HIS A 14 -13.56 15.46 -3.56
N TYR A 15 -13.85 15.16 -4.83
CA TYR A 15 -14.98 14.31 -5.20
C TYR A 15 -14.84 12.90 -4.61
N THR A 16 -13.66 12.31 -4.72
CA THR A 16 -13.37 10.96 -4.19
C THR A 16 -13.54 10.91 -2.68
N ASP A 17 -12.99 11.88 -1.95
CA ASP A 17 -13.13 12.02 -0.50
C ASP A 17 -14.60 12.06 -0.06
N LYS A 18 -15.41 12.92 -0.70
CA LYS A 18 -16.85 13.00 -0.45
C LYS A 18 -17.55 11.66 -0.66
N HIS A 19 -17.18 10.91 -1.71
CA HIS A 19 -17.79 9.63 -2.01
C HIS A 19 -17.33 8.49 -1.09
N ILE A 20 -16.09 8.54 -0.59
CA ILE A 20 -15.62 7.65 0.50
C ILE A 20 -16.45 7.90 1.76
N GLY A 21 -16.66 9.16 2.13
CA GLY A 21 -17.52 9.51 3.28
C GLY A 21 -18.94 8.97 3.13
N ASN A 22 -19.56 9.16 1.96
CA ASN A 22 -20.90 8.63 1.66
C ASN A 22 -20.94 7.09 1.69
N PHE A 23 -19.88 6.44 1.18
CA PHE A 23 -19.76 4.98 1.20
C PHE A 23 -19.71 4.46 2.64
N LEU A 24 -18.83 5.01 3.48
CA LEU A 24 -18.73 4.64 4.90
C LEU A 24 -20.04 4.89 5.65
N ALA A 25 -20.69 6.04 5.43
CA ALA A 25 -21.99 6.34 6.03
C ALA A 25 -23.09 5.36 5.59
N SER A 26 -23.03 4.87 4.35
CA SER A 26 -23.96 3.85 3.86
C SER A 26 -23.69 2.48 4.50
N LEU A 27 -22.42 2.08 4.63
CA LEU A 27 -22.06 0.84 5.34
C LEU A 27 -22.51 0.88 6.80
N ASP A 28 -22.31 2.03 7.45
CA ASP A 28 -22.73 2.29 8.83
C ASP A 28 -24.25 2.19 8.99
N LYS A 29 -25.00 2.92 8.15
CA LYS A 29 -26.47 2.92 8.18
C LYS A 29 -27.09 1.53 7.98
N ASN A 30 -26.44 0.67 7.19
CA ASN A 30 -26.90 -0.68 6.92
C ASN A 30 -26.37 -1.74 7.92
N GLY A 31 -25.61 -1.32 8.95
CA GLY A 31 -25.01 -2.23 9.94
C GLY A 31 -23.87 -3.11 9.40
N VAL A 32 -23.49 -2.95 8.13
CA VAL A 32 -22.39 -3.72 7.51
C VAL A 32 -21.05 -3.37 8.16
N LEU A 33 -20.89 -2.10 8.53
CA LEU A 33 -19.66 -1.61 9.14
C LEU A 33 -19.38 -2.18 10.54
N ASP A 34 -20.39 -2.75 11.21
CA ASP A 34 -20.25 -3.32 12.56
C ASP A 34 -19.32 -4.54 12.60
N ASP A 35 -19.27 -5.31 11.49
CA ASP A 35 -18.45 -6.52 11.37
C ASP A 35 -17.51 -6.46 10.16
N SER A 36 -17.07 -5.24 9.80
CA SER A 36 -16.19 -5.02 8.65
C SER A 36 -14.90 -4.29 9.03
N VAL A 37 -13.84 -4.63 8.32
CA VAL A 37 -12.63 -3.82 8.21
C VAL A 37 -12.59 -3.23 6.81
N VAL A 38 -12.58 -1.90 6.72
CA VAL A 38 -12.44 -1.17 5.47
C VAL A 38 -10.97 -0.80 5.28
N VAL A 39 -10.37 -1.29 4.19
CA VAL A 39 -8.98 -0.97 3.82
C VAL A 39 -9.00 -0.12 2.55
N ILE A 40 -8.51 1.11 2.66
CA ILE A 40 -8.40 2.06 1.55
C ILE A 40 -6.91 2.29 1.30
N TYR A 41 -6.45 2.09 0.06
CA TYR A 41 -5.07 2.36 -0.31
C TYR A 41 -4.99 3.05 -1.67
N GLY A 42 -3.98 3.90 -1.85
CA GLY A 42 -3.67 4.47 -3.17
C GLY A 42 -2.97 3.45 -4.06
N ASP A 43 -3.30 3.40 -5.34
CA ASP A 43 -2.70 2.46 -6.29
C ASP A 43 -1.35 2.96 -6.85
N HIS A 44 -1.20 4.28 -7.05
CA HIS A 44 0.03 4.89 -7.56
C HIS A 44 0.19 6.39 -7.21
N CYS A 45 1.38 6.95 -7.47
CA CYS A 45 1.64 8.39 -7.32
C CYS A 45 0.72 9.25 -8.21
N GLY A 46 0.30 10.41 -7.69
CA GLY A 46 -0.59 11.36 -8.36
C GLY A 46 0.06 12.24 -9.44
N VAL A 47 -0.31 13.52 -9.45
CA VAL A 47 -0.04 14.51 -10.53
C VAL A 47 1.42 14.59 -10.97
N HIS A 48 2.35 14.35 -10.05
CA HIS A 48 3.80 14.47 -10.24
C HIS A 48 4.37 13.53 -11.30
N LYS A 49 3.75 12.37 -11.54
CA LYS A 49 4.25 11.41 -12.52
C LYS A 49 3.84 11.78 -13.95
N TYR A 50 2.66 12.36 -14.12
CA TYR A 50 2.02 12.52 -15.43
C TYR A 50 2.03 13.96 -15.95
N TYR A 51 2.30 14.95 -15.09
CA TYR A 51 2.05 16.36 -15.44
C TYR A 51 3.18 17.32 -15.06
N LYS A 52 4.42 16.85 -14.87
CA LYS A 52 5.57 17.71 -14.48
C LYS A 52 5.71 18.96 -15.36
N ASP A 53 5.61 18.80 -16.67
CA ASP A 53 5.76 19.91 -17.61
C ASP A 53 4.63 20.93 -17.46
N LYS A 54 3.39 20.45 -17.28
CA LYS A 54 2.21 21.30 -17.06
C LYS A 54 2.19 21.96 -15.67
N LEU A 55 2.77 21.32 -14.65
CA LEU A 55 2.91 21.88 -13.30
C LEU A 55 3.84 23.10 -13.31
N ASN A 56 4.88 23.11 -14.14
CA ASN A 56 5.79 24.25 -14.27
C ASN A 56 5.09 25.52 -14.78
N GLU A 57 3.99 25.39 -15.51
CA GLU A 57 3.25 26.52 -16.10
C GLU A 57 2.27 27.17 -15.11
N ILE A 58 1.98 26.52 -13.97
CA ILE A 58 1.03 27.02 -12.97
C ILE A 58 1.74 27.97 -12.00
N GLN A 59 1.14 29.13 -11.74
CA GLN A 59 1.62 30.15 -10.79
C GLN A 59 0.49 30.59 -9.85
N PRO A 60 0.78 30.87 -8.57
CA PRO A 60 2.08 30.72 -7.90
C PRO A 60 2.47 29.25 -7.72
N ARG A 61 3.78 28.93 -7.77
CA ARG A 61 4.27 27.56 -7.56
C ARG A 61 4.33 27.20 -6.07
N GLU A 62 4.00 25.96 -5.74
CA GLU A 62 4.21 25.37 -4.42
C GLU A 62 5.12 24.14 -4.50
N ASP A 63 6.08 24.04 -3.58
CA ASP A 63 7.16 23.03 -3.63
C ASP A 63 6.64 21.58 -3.59
N TRP A 64 5.51 21.35 -2.91
CA TRP A 64 4.93 20.01 -2.79
C TRP A 64 4.40 19.47 -4.13
N TRP A 65 4.13 20.31 -5.14
CA TRP A 65 3.70 19.83 -6.46
C TRP A 65 4.74 18.94 -7.13
N PHE A 66 6.02 19.15 -6.81
CA PHE A 66 7.15 18.49 -7.45
C PHE A 66 7.78 17.39 -6.58
N LYS A 67 7.36 17.26 -5.32
CA LYS A 67 7.75 16.15 -4.46
C LYS A 67 7.08 14.87 -4.95
N ASN A 68 7.90 13.90 -5.38
CA ASN A 68 7.44 12.56 -5.74
C ASN A 68 8.03 11.58 -4.74
N ASP A 69 7.44 11.56 -3.54
CA ASP A 69 7.99 10.81 -2.41
C ASP A 69 7.54 9.33 -2.43
N TYR A 70 6.90 8.89 -3.52
CA TYR A 70 6.33 7.54 -3.71
C TYR A 70 5.29 7.13 -2.66
N GLU A 71 4.86 8.09 -1.84
CA GLU A 71 3.93 7.89 -0.75
C GLU A 71 2.51 7.84 -1.28
N ILE A 72 1.78 6.83 -0.83
CA ILE A 72 0.36 6.60 -1.11
C ILE A 72 -0.34 6.39 0.22
N PRO A 73 -1.61 6.82 0.37
CA PRO A 73 -2.34 6.59 1.60
C PRO A 73 -2.59 5.09 1.80
N LEU A 74 -2.54 4.65 3.06
CA LEU A 74 -3.10 3.39 3.54
C LEU A 74 -3.92 3.68 4.80
N LEU A 75 -5.24 3.54 4.69
CA LEU A 75 -6.18 3.71 5.79
C LEU A 75 -6.82 2.35 6.08
N ILE A 76 -6.74 1.93 7.34
CA ILE A 76 -7.43 0.73 7.82
C ILE A 76 -8.41 1.17 8.90
N TYR A 77 -9.69 0.96 8.64
CA TYR A 77 -10.77 1.47 9.46
C TYR A 77 -11.74 0.37 9.89
N SER A 78 -12.10 0.37 11.16
CA SER A 78 -13.18 -0.42 11.74
C SER A 78 -13.66 0.30 12.99
N LYS A 79 -14.93 0.10 13.39
CA LYS A 79 -15.54 0.79 14.54
C LYS A 79 -14.81 0.54 15.85
N ASP A 80 -14.24 -0.66 16.02
CA ASP A 80 -13.60 -1.10 17.25
C ASP A 80 -12.09 -0.79 17.30
N LEU A 81 -11.52 -0.26 16.22
CA LEU A 81 -10.10 0.08 16.17
C LEU A 81 -9.84 1.46 16.78
N LYS A 82 -8.90 1.53 17.71
CA LYS A 82 -8.34 2.79 18.18
C LYS A 82 -7.43 3.38 17.10
N GLY A 83 -7.71 4.62 16.70
CA GLY A 83 -6.89 5.34 15.74
C GLY A 83 -5.44 5.46 16.21
N LYS A 84 -4.50 5.14 15.32
CA LYS A 84 -3.07 5.29 15.53
C LYS A 84 -2.40 5.60 14.20
N GLU A 85 -1.51 6.58 14.20
CA GLU A 85 -0.61 6.83 13.07
C GLU A 85 0.56 5.84 13.11
N ILE A 86 0.82 5.17 11.98
CA ILE A 86 1.97 4.28 11.80
C ILE A 86 2.95 4.97 10.85
N LYS A 87 4.11 5.37 11.38
CA LYS A 87 5.16 6.07 10.62
C LYS A 87 6.18 5.13 9.96
N THR A 88 5.99 3.83 10.11
CA THR A 88 6.86 2.80 9.53
C THR A 88 6.78 2.85 8.01
N ILE A 89 7.91 3.01 7.35
CA ILE A 89 8.04 2.90 5.90
C ILE A 89 7.77 1.45 5.49
N GLY A 90 6.82 1.29 4.57
CA GLY A 90 6.40 0.01 4.02
C GLY A 90 5.91 0.16 2.58
N GLY A 91 5.56 -0.96 1.96
CA GLY A 91 5.00 -1.01 0.61
C GLY A 91 3.70 -1.79 0.55
N GLN A 92 3.07 -1.82 -0.64
CA GLN A 92 1.79 -2.53 -0.84
C GLN A 92 1.85 -4.03 -0.48
N ILE A 93 3.02 -4.67 -0.60
CA ILE A 93 3.21 -6.08 -0.21
C ILE A 93 2.98 -6.34 1.30
N ASP A 94 3.08 -5.29 2.11
CA ASP A 94 2.92 -5.33 3.56
C ASP A 94 1.43 -5.27 3.99
N ILE A 95 0.53 -4.92 3.06
CA ILE A 95 -0.92 -4.78 3.36
C ILE A 95 -1.50 -6.13 3.79
N LEU A 96 -1.29 -7.19 3.02
CA LEU A 96 -1.86 -8.52 3.32
C LEU A 96 -1.46 -9.04 4.71
N PRO A 97 -0.17 -9.13 5.08
CA PRO A 97 0.21 -9.61 6.41
C PRO A 97 -0.23 -8.67 7.54
N THR A 98 -0.39 -7.37 7.28
CA THR A 98 -0.88 -6.39 8.27
C THR A 98 -2.38 -6.58 8.53
N VAL A 99 -3.19 -6.68 7.46
CA VAL A 99 -4.63 -6.88 7.55
C VAL A 99 -4.96 -8.26 8.13
N ALA A 100 -4.27 -9.32 7.70
CA ALA A 100 -4.44 -10.66 8.25
C ALA A 100 -4.19 -10.70 9.76
N TYR A 101 -3.14 -10.00 10.22
CA TYR A 101 -2.86 -9.86 11.65
C TYR A 101 -3.97 -9.12 12.40
N LEU A 102 -4.48 -8.01 11.85
CA LEU A 102 -5.60 -7.26 12.45
C LEU A 102 -6.88 -8.09 12.55
N MET A 103 -7.13 -8.96 11.58
CA MET A 103 -8.28 -9.87 11.55
C MET A 103 -8.11 -11.09 12.48
N GLY A 104 -7.00 -11.20 13.20
CA GLY A 104 -6.74 -12.32 14.12
C GLY A 104 -6.40 -13.64 13.42
N VAL A 105 -6.02 -13.60 12.13
CA VAL A 105 -5.57 -14.79 11.41
C VAL A 105 -4.27 -15.30 12.03
N ASP A 106 -4.18 -16.61 12.29
CA ASP A 106 -2.97 -17.22 12.84
C ASP A 106 -1.79 -16.95 11.90
N LYS A 107 -0.68 -16.47 12.47
CA LYS A 107 0.56 -16.14 11.75
C LYS A 107 1.00 -17.25 10.80
N LYS A 108 0.82 -18.52 11.18
CA LYS A 108 1.25 -19.66 10.36
C LYS A 108 0.53 -19.72 9.00
N GLU A 109 -0.69 -19.16 8.90
CA GLU A 109 -1.51 -19.20 7.69
C GLU A 109 -1.07 -18.17 6.65
N TYR A 110 -0.48 -17.03 7.06
CA TYR A 110 -0.14 -15.95 6.13
C TYR A 110 1.37 -15.67 6.00
N ILE A 111 2.20 -16.08 6.97
CA ILE A 111 3.62 -15.70 6.99
C ILE A 111 4.41 -16.23 5.79
N ASN A 112 3.99 -17.36 5.21
CA ASN A 112 4.64 -17.97 4.04
C ASN A 112 3.89 -17.71 2.73
N THR A 113 2.81 -16.90 2.75
CA THR A 113 2.02 -16.57 1.55
C THR A 113 2.32 -15.18 1.01
N SER A 114 3.00 -14.34 1.79
CA SER A 114 3.44 -13.00 1.39
C SER A 114 4.94 -12.81 1.59
N MET A 115 5.52 -11.96 0.76
CA MET A 115 6.90 -11.48 0.92
C MET A 115 6.99 -10.21 1.80
N GLY A 116 5.85 -9.62 2.15
CA GLY A 116 5.77 -8.44 2.99
C GLY A 116 5.83 -8.75 4.48
N ARG A 117 5.74 -7.69 5.27
CA ARG A 117 5.78 -7.70 6.74
C ARG A 117 4.54 -7.06 7.33
N ASN A 118 4.22 -7.44 8.57
CA ASN A 118 3.20 -6.74 9.33
C ASN A 118 3.75 -5.40 9.82
N LEU A 119 3.16 -4.28 9.36
CA LEU A 119 3.59 -2.92 9.71
C LEU A 119 3.33 -2.55 11.17
N LEU A 120 2.46 -3.29 11.87
CA LEU A 120 2.07 -2.98 13.26
C LEU A 120 3.07 -3.48 14.29
N ASN A 121 3.93 -4.44 13.95
CA ASN A 121 4.85 -5.07 14.89
C ASN A 121 6.26 -5.32 14.33
N THR A 122 6.57 -4.77 13.16
CA THR A 122 7.90 -4.83 12.57
C THR A 122 8.83 -3.76 13.16
N ASN A 123 10.12 -4.10 13.28
CA ASN A 123 11.19 -3.15 13.58
C ASN A 123 11.94 -2.69 12.32
N LYS A 124 11.49 -3.09 11.13
CA LYS A 124 12.13 -2.73 9.86
C LYS A 124 11.38 -1.56 9.23
N ASN A 125 12.14 -0.56 8.80
CA ASN A 125 11.61 0.71 8.32
C ASN A 125 12.12 1.02 6.91
N PHE A 126 11.62 0.29 5.89
CA PHE A 126 12.08 0.47 4.51
C PHE A 126 11.03 0.08 3.46
N VAL A 127 11.30 0.38 2.20
CA VAL A 127 10.59 -0.18 1.06
C VAL A 127 11.56 -0.41 -0.10
N VAL A 128 11.29 -1.46 -0.88
CA VAL A 128 11.96 -1.72 -2.16
C VAL A 128 10.92 -1.49 -3.26
N LEU A 129 11.14 -0.46 -4.07
CA LEU A 129 10.29 -0.15 -5.20
C LEU A 129 10.50 -1.17 -6.34
N SER A 130 9.52 -1.31 -7.22
CA SER A 130 9.58 -2.27 -8.34
C SER A 130 10.74 -2.04 -9.32
N ASN A 131 11.32 -0.84 -9.33
CA ASN A 131 12.51 -0.49 -10.11
C ASN A 131 13.83 -0.75 -9.36
N GLY A 132 13.78 -1.39 -8.18
CA GLY A 132 14.95 -1.72 -7.35
C GLY A 132 15.44 -0.58 -6.44
N VAL A 133 14.78 0.59 -6.45
CA VAL A 133 15.13 1.68 -5.54
C VAL A 133 14.78 1.30 -4.11
N PHE A 134 15.75 1.43 -3.21
CA PHE A 134 15.60 1.18 -1.78
C PHE A 134 15.43 2.51 -1.03
N ILE A 135 14.43 2.60 -0.17
CA ILE A 135 14.15 3.78 0.67
C ILE A 135 14.00 3.33 2.12
N GLY A 136 14.63 4.04 3.06
CA GLY A 136 14.55 3.79 4.51
C GLY A 136 15.84 3.21 5.10
N ASP A 137 15.69 2.53 6.22
CA ASP A 137 16.79 2.07 7.07
C ASP A 137 17.25 0.65 6.71
N TYR A 138 18.56 0.41 6.84
CA TYR A 138 19.18 -0.89 6.66
C TYR A 138 20.35 -1.06 7.64
N GLU A 139 20.60 -2.28 8.09
CA GLU A 139 21.67 -2.56 9.06
C GLU A 139 23.02 -2.73 8.36
N THR A 140 23.03 -3.38 7.19
CA THR A 140 24.25 -3.61 6.39
C THR A 140 23.98 -3.51 4.90
N GLU A 141 25.00 -3.16 4.12
CA GLU A 141 24.91 -3.17 2.64
C GLU A 141 24.55 -4.56 2.09
N ASN A 142 24.98 -5.62 2.78
CA ASN A 142 24.64 -6.99 2.38
C ASN A 142 23.15 -7.30 2.60
N GLU A 143 22.56 -6.81 3.70
CA GLU A 143 21.12 -6.91 3.93
C GLU A 143 20.34 -6.16 2.84
N LYS A 144 20.71 -4.90 2.57
CA LYS A 144 20.09 -4.10 1.53
C LYS A 144 20.11 -4.80 0.16
N LYS A 145 21.25 -5.39 -0.22
CA LYS A 145 21.36 -6.17 -1.47
C LYS A 145 20.39 -7.35 -1.51
N LYS A 146 20.31 -8.14 -0.43
CA LYS A 146 19.37 -9.27 -0.34
C LYS A 146 17.91 -8.83 -0.44
N LEU A 147 17.57 -7.70 0.15
CA LEU A 147 16.21 -7.14 0.09
C LEU A 147 15.84 -6.74 -1.34
N VAL A 148 16.77 -6.13 -2.07
CA VAL A 148 16.59 -5.80 -3.50
C VAL A 148 16.53 -7.06 -4.37
N GLU A 149 17.36 -8.06 -4.10
CA GLU A 149 17.33 -9.37 -4.77
C GLU A 149 16.00 -10.12 -4.56
N GLY A 150 15.24 -9.80 -3.51
CA GLY A 150 13.89 -10.31 -3.29
C GLY A 150 12.95 -10.08 -4.49
N LEU A 151 13.15 -9.02 -5.28
CA LEU A 151 12.40 -8.79 -6.52
C LEU A 151 12.63 -9.92 -7.55
N ASN A 152 13.85 -10.43 -7.66
CA ASN A 152 14.17 -11.55 -8.56
C ASN A 152 13.51 -12.84 -8.07
N ILE A 153 13.46 -13.07 -6.76
CA ILE A 153 12.77 -14.23 -6.18
C ILE A 153 11.28 -14.17 -6.53
N SER A 154 10.66 -12.98 -6.41
CA SER A 154 9.26 -12.77 -6.79
C SER A 154 9.02 -13.09 -8.27
N ASP A 155 9.87 -12.58 -9.18
CA ASP A 155 9.78 -12.86 -10.62
C ASP A 155 9.93 -14.36 -10.93
N ILE A 156 10.88 -15.05 -10.28
CA ILE A 156 11.06 -16.50 -10.41
C ILE A 156 9.81 -17.25 -9.93
N MET A 157 9.22 -16.88 -8.79
CA MET A 157 8.00 -17.52 -8.26
C MET A 157 6.83 -17.39 -9.25
N LEU A 158 6.67 -16.21 -9.86
CA LEU A 158 5.64 -15.94 -10.86
C LEU A 158 5.87 -16.77 -12.13
N ARG A 159 7.07 -16.71 -12.70
CA ARG A 159 7.40 -17.41 -13.96
C ARG A 159 7.36 -18.93 -13.84
N SER A 160 7.74 -19.46 -12.67
CA SER A 160 7.73 -20.91 -12.41
C SER A 160 6.35 -21.46 -12.06
N ASN A 161 5.30 -20.63 -11.99
CA ASN A 161 3.99 -21.00 -11.46
C ASN A 161 4.11 -21.71 -10.09
N TYR A 162 4.99 -21.19 -9.22
CA TYR A 162 5.42 -21.87 -7.99
C TYR A 162 4.25 -22.39 -7.16
N PHE A 163 3.25 -21.55 -6.90
CA PHE A 163 2.09 -21.92 -6.08
C PHE A 163 1.21 -23.01 -6.72
N LYS A 164 1.08 -23.05 -8.05
CA LYS A 164 0.37 -24.13 -8.75
C LYS A 164 1.03 -25.48 -8.49
N ASN A 165 2.36 -25.50 -8.45
CA ASN A 165 3.13 -26.71 -8.19
C ASN A 165 3.18 -27.05 -6.69
N TYR A 166 3.25 -26.03 -5.82
CA TYR A 166 3.18 -26.18 -4.36
C TYR A 166 1.87 -26.86 -3.92
N TYR A 167 0.72 -26.31 -4.31
CA TYR A 167 -0.57 -26.88 -3.91
C TYR A 167 -0.86 -28.24 -4.56
N LYS A 168 -0.29 -28.55 -5.74
CA LYS A 168 -0.36 -29.91 -6.31
C LYS A 168 0.40 -30.94 -5.45
N LYS A 169 1.51 -30.54 -4.83
CA LYS A 169 2.37 -31.43 -4.02
C LYS A 169 1.82 -31.65 -2.60
N TYR A 170 1.05 -30.69 -2.09
CA TYR A 170 0.53 -30.69 -0.71
C TYR A 170 -1.00 -30.72 -0.61
N LYS A 171 -1.73 -31.06 -1.69
CA LYS A 171 -3.15 -31.35 -1.56
C LYS A 171 -3.33 -32.51 -0.57
N PRO A 172 -4.09 -32.34 0.52
CA PRO A 172 -4.65 -33.47 1.23
C PRO A 172 -5.53 -34.23 0.24
N ASN A 173 -5.46 -35.56 0.22
CA ASN A 173 -6.48 -36.37 -0.43
C ASN A 173 -7.80 -36.05 0.28
N HIS A 174 -8.66 -35.24 -0.35
CA HIS A 174 -10.07 -35.17 -0.04
C HIS A 174 -10.80 -36.17 -0.94
#